data_AF-A0A925PGQ4-F1
#
_entry.id   AF-A0A925PGQ4-F1
#
_cell.length_a   1.000
_cell.length_b   1.000
_cell.length_c   1.000
_cell.angle_alpha   90.00
_cell.angle_beta   90.00
_cell.angle_gamma   90.00
#
_symmetry.space_group_name_H-M   'P 1'
#
loop_
_entity.id
_entity.type
_entity.pdbx_description
1 polymer ?
#
loop_
_entity_poly.entity_id
_entity_poly.type
_entity_poly.pdbx_seq_one_letter_code
_entity_poly.pdbx_strand_id
1 'polypeptide(L)'
;DPIVMEKTNSINYLGDFNLAGEAWIIHNYLREMGVEINVTFTGDSDYESLKLAPKAKLNIIQCAGSMIYLAGKMEELYGIPYIKISFLGIEDTAASLRKIAAAMGDEVMIYKAEELITRETARVESIIKGYREKLAGKKAAIYVGGGFKAISLIKQFREIGIDVVMIGTQTGRQEEYDTINNLVDNGTVILDDANPAELEKFMMEKGAHLLVGGVKERPLAYKLGMAFIDHNHDRKHPLSGFEGAVNFAEEVYSTVCSPVWNSLMKTSIGSEVEGDG
;
A
#
# COMPACT_ATOMS: atom_id res chain seq x y z
N ASP A 1 -0.82 -34.33 -14.66
CA ASP A 1 0.57 -34.11 -14.21
C ASP A 1 1.03 -32.73 -14.61
N PRO A 2 1.77 -32.02 -13.74
CA PRO A 2 2.33 -30.71 -14.03
C PRO A 2 3.22 -30.77 -15.28
N ILE A 3 3.26 -29.68 -16.05
CA ILE A 3 4.18 -29.54 -17.17
C ILE A 3 5.60 -29.50 -16.61
N VAL A 4 6.39 -30.53 -16.92
CA VAL A 4 7.78 -30.63 -16.45
C VAL A 4 8.64 -29.64 -17.24
N MET A 5 9.16 -28.63 -16.55
CA MET A 5 10.10 -27.65 -17.09
C MET A 5 11.29 -27.51 -16.15
N GLU A 6 12.49 -27.32 -16.73
CA GLU A 6 13.68 -26.98 -15.95
C GLU A 6 13.47 -25.62 -15.28
N LYS A 7 13.56 -25.59 -13.96
CA LYS A 7 13.38 -24.39 -13.15
C LYS A 7 14.70 -23.67 -12.95
N THR A 8 14.68 -22.35 -13.07
CA THR A 8 15.78 -21.47 -12.71
C THR A 8 15.67 -21.06 -11.24
N ASN A 9 16.78 -20.72 -10.58
CA ASN A 9 16.76 -20.20 -9.20
C ASN A 9 16.36 -18.72 -9.15
N SER A 10 15.27 -18.37 -9.83
CA SER A 10 14.74 -17.02 -9.98
C SER A 10 13.26 -16.96 -9.58
N ILE A 11 12.75 -15.75 -9.39
CA ILE A 11 11.37 -15.51 -8.97
C ILE A 11 10.58 -14.73 -10.04
N ASN A 12 9.26 -14.93 -10.09
CA ASN A 12 8.38 -13.97 -10.77
C ASN A 12 7.83 -12.97 -9.75
N TYR A 13 7.79 -11.70 -10.13
CA TYR A 13 7.19 -10.64 -9.34
C TYR A 13 5.77 -10.33 -9.85
N LEU A 14 4.75 -10.86 -9.17
CA LEU A 14 3.37 -10.76 -9.61
C LEU A 14 2.62 -9.57 -8.99
N GLY A 15 1.98 -8.77 -9.84
CA GLY A 15 0.99 -7.78 -9.44
C GLY A 15 1.59 -6.40 -9.16
N ASP A 16 2.72 -6.10 -9.80
CA ASP A 16 3.31 -4.77 -9.85
C ASP A 16 3.24 -4.25 -11.29
N PHE A 17 2.66 -3.07 -11.46
CA PHE A 17 2.43 -2.44 -12.76
C PHE A 17 3.45 -1.34 -13.07
N ASN A 18 4.52 -1.25 -12.27
CA ASN A 18 5.60 -0.27 -12.34
C ASN A 18 5.11 1.18 -12.32
N LEU A 19 4.07 1.46 -11.53
CA LEU A 19 3.57 2.81 -11.33
C LEU A 19 4.68 3.66 -10.69
N ALA A 20 5.00 4.80 -11.29
CA ALA A 20 6.07 5.69 -10.83
C ALA A 20 7.44 5.00 -10.62
N GLY A 21 7.73 3.90 -11.34
CA GLY A 21 9.02 3.21 -11.25
C GLY A 21 9.16 2.27 -10.04
N GLU A 22 8.06 1.93 -9.35
CA GLU A 22 8.09 1.09 -8.14
C GLU A 22 8.73 -0.28 -8.36
N ALA A 23 8.48 -0.93 -9.50
CA ALA A 23 9.05 -2.24 -9.77
C ALA A 23 10.57 -2.17 -9.82
N TRP A 24 11.14 -1.09 -10.38
CA TRP A 24 12.59 -0.90 -10.46
C TRP A 24 13.24 -0.72 -9.08
N ILE A 25 12.55 -0.05 -8.14
CA ILE A 25 13.00 0.08 -6.75
C ILE A 25 13.09 -1.30 -6.10
N ILE A 26 12.03 -2.10 -6.24
CA ILE A 26 11.97 -3.44 -5.66
C ILE A 26 12.97 -4.37 -6.35
N HIS A 27 13.19 -4.24 -7.66
CA HIS A 27 14.23 -4.98 -8.38
C HIS A 27 15.62 -4.73 -7.81
N ASN A 28 15.92 -3.48 -7.44
CA ASN A 28 17.21 -3.17 -6.83
C ASN A 28 17.38 -3.84 -5.47
N TYR A 29 16.36 -3.79 -4.59
CA TYR A 29 16.38 -4.49 -3.30
C TYR A 29 16.61 -6.00 -3.46
N LEU A 30 15.84 -6.62 -4.36
CA LEU A 30 15.94 -8.05 -4.65
C LEU A 30 17.32 -8.41 -5.23
N ARG A 31 17.86 -7.59 -6.15
CA ARG A 31 19.21 -7.79 -6.70
C ARG A 31 20.29 -7.68 -5.63
N GLU A 32 20.20 -6.71 -4.73
CA GLU A 32 21.14 -6.56 -3.61
C GLU A 32 21.14 -7.79 -2.69
N MET A 33 19.96 -8.38 -2.45
CA MET A 33 19.82 -9.65 -1.73
C MET A 33 20.39 -10.86 -2.49
N GLY A 34 20.65 -10.74 -3.79
CA GLY A 34 21.06 -11.84 -4.66
C GLY A 34 19.88 -12.63 -5.24
N VAL A 35 18.67 -12.08 -5.21
CA VAL A 35 17.49 -12.65 -5.85
C VAL A 35 17.50 -12.29 -7.34
N GLU A 36 17.46 -13.32 -8.19
CA GLU A 36 17.24 -13.14 -9.63
C GLU A 36 15.75 -13.03 -9.92
N ILE A 37 15.36 -11.99 -10.66
CA ILE A 37 13.97 -11.79 -11.11
C ILE A 37 13.87 -12.31 -12.54
N ASN A 38 12.97 -13.27 -12.74
CA ASN A 38 12.66 -13.84 -14.05
C ASN A 38 11.79 -12.88 -14.88
N VAL A 39 10.63 -12.49 -14.33
CA VAL A 39 9.72 -11.55 -14.98
C VAL A 39 8.82 -10.86 -13.96
N THR A 40 8.39 -9.64 -14.27
CA THR A 40 7.41 -8.88 -13.49
C THR A 40 6.05 -8.86 -14.18
N PHE A 41 4.97 -9.15 -13.48
CA PHE A 41 3.61 -9.08 -14.02
C PHE A 41 2.93 -7.80 -13.55
N THR A 42 2.72 -6.80 -14.40
CA THR A 42 3.21 -6.68 -15.79
C THR A 42 4.01 -5.41 -16.03
N GLY A 43 4.41 -4.71 -14.97
CA GLY A 43 5.18 -3.49 -15.05
C GLY A 43 6.51 -3.71 -15.74
N ASP A 44 6.73 -2.97 -16.85
CA ASP A 44 7.97 -2.95 -17.64
C ASP A 44 8.40 -4.32 -18.22
N SER A 45 7.46 -5.26 -18.36
CA SER A 45 7.71 -6.54 -19.02
C SER A 45 7.14 -6.57 -20.43
N ASP A 46 7.81 -7.30 -21.32
CA ASP A 46 7.35 -7.55 -22.67
C ASP A 46 6.74 -8.95 -22.85
N TYR A 47 6.18 -9.21 -24.03
CA TYR A 47 5.56 -10.50 -24.35
C TYR A 47 6.54 -11.68 -24.27
N GLU A 48 7.80 -11.50 -24.63
CA GLU A 48 8.78 -12.59 -24.67
C GLU A 48 9.25 -12.98 -23.26
N SER A 49 9.47 -11.99 -22.38
CA SER A 49 9.77 -12.22 -20.96
C SER A 49 8.63 -12.94 -20.24
N LEU A 50 7.36 -12.60 -20.53
CA LEU A 50 6.19 -13.24 -19.93
C LEU A 50 6.09 -14.74 -20.29
N LYS A 51 6.55 -15.15 -21.48
CA LYS A 51 6.62 -16.59 -21.83
C LYS A 51 7.60 -17.38 -20.96
N LEU A 52 8.56 -16.70 -20.34
CA LEU A 52 9.55 -17.34 -19.46
C LEU A 52 9.03 -17.52 -18.03
N ALA A 53 7.88 -16.94 -17.67
CA ALA A 53 7.29 -17.05 -16.33
C ALA A 53 7.21 -18.48 -15.77
N PRO A 54 6.89 -19.53 -16.56
CA PRO A 54 6.86 -20.91 -16.08
C PRO A 54 8.21 -21.47 -15.59
N LYS A 55 9.33 -20.79 -15.86
CA LYS A 55 10.68 -21.24 -15.43
C LYS A 55 11.04 -20.86 -14.00
N ALA A 56 10.35 -19.90 -13.38
CA ALA A 56 10.69 -19.45 -12.03
C ALA A 56 10.47 -20.53 -10.97
N LYS A 57 11.25 -20.44 -9.89
CA LYS A 57 11.15 -21.28 -8.68
C LYS A 57 10.03 -20.81 -7.74
N LEU A 58 9.74 -19.51 -7.71
CA LEU A 58 8.79 -18.90 -6.77
C LEU A 58 8.04 -17.74 -7.44
N ASN A 59 6.76 -17.59 -7.11
CA ASN A 59 5.97 -16.39 -7.41
C ASN A 59 5.82 -15.54 -6.13
N ILE A 60 6.19 -14.27 -6.17
CA ILE A 60 5.89 -13.32 -5.08
C ILE A 60 4.72 -12.42 -5.53
N ILE A 61 3.74 -12.15 -4.67
CA ILE A 61 2.50 -11.47 -5.05
C ILE A 61 2.34 -10.18 -4.25
N GLN A 62 2.48 -9.02 -4.92
CA GLN A 62 2.20 -7.69 -4.35
C GLN A 62 0.70 -7.40 -4.33
N CYS A 63 0.03 -7.58 -5.45
CA CYS A 63 -1.41 -7.34 -5.56
C CYS A 63 -2.18 -8.66 -5.53
N ALA A 64 -2.55 -9.10 -4.34
CA ALA A 64 -3.32 -10.34 -4.16
C ALA A 64 -4.66 -10.32 -4.90
N GLY A 65 -5.32 -9.16 -4.98
CA GLY A 65 -6.60 -9.01 -5.67
C GLY A 65 -6.54 -9.36 -7.16
N SER A 66 -5.44 -9.01 -7.85
CA SER A 66 -5.31 -9.24 -9.30
C SER A 66 -4.62 -10.54 -9.66
N MET A 67 -3.63 -10.99 -8.87
CA MET A 67 -2.73 -12.05 -9.30
C MET A 67 -2.91 -13.39 -8.59
N ILE A 68 -3.74 -13.48 -7.54
CA ILE A 68 -3.88 -14.74 -6.79
C ILE A 68 -4.41 -15.88 -7.67
N TYR A 69 -5.32 -15.58 -8.60
CA TYR A 69 -5.85 -16.57 -9.54
C TYR A 69 -4.75 -17.11 -10.47
N LEU A 70 -3.96 -16.20 -11.05
CA LEU A 70 -2.84 -16.58 -11.93
C LEU A 70 -1.80 -17.40 -11.17
N ALA A 71 -1.44 -16.98 -9.96
CA ALA A 71 -0.48 -17.70 -9.13
C ALA A 71 -0.96 -19.12 -8.80
N GLY A 72 -2.24 -19.29 -8.43
CA GLY A 72 -2.83 -20.61 -8.21
C GLY A 72 -2.81 -21.49 -9.46
N LYS A 73 -3.06 -20.92 -10.64
CA LYS A 73 -2.93 -21.66 -11.91
C LYS A 73 -1.49 -22.02 -12.24
N MET A 74 -0.52 -21.16 -11.91
CA MET A 74 0.90 -21.47 -12.11
C MET A 74 1.40 -22.55 -11.14
N GLU A 75 0.84 -22.60 -9.93
CA GLU A 75 1.09 -23.69 -8.99
C GLU A 75 0.50 -25.02 -9.50
N GLU A 76 -0.77 -25.03 -9.95
CA GLU A 76 -1.44 -26.21 -10.50
C GLU A 76 -0.75 -26.76 -11.76
N LEU A 77 -0.41 -25.88 -12.72
CA LEU A 77 0.10 -26.28 -14.02
C LEU A 77 1.62 -26.52 -14.04
N TYR A 78 2.38 -25.74 -13.27
CA TYR A 78 3.84 -25.71 -13.34
C TYR A 78 4.53 -26.00 -12.00
N GLY A 79 3.78 -26.26 -10.93
CA GLY A 79 4.33 -26.52 -9.59
C GLY A 79 5.08 -25.33 -8.98
N ILE A 80 4.77 -24.09 -9.39
CA ILE A 80 5.44 -22.89 -8.86
C ILE A 80 4.70 -22.41 -7.61
N PRO A 81 5.27 -22.56 -6.40
CA PRO A 81 4.65 -22.05 -5.19
C PRO A 81 4.57 -20.52 -5.23
N TYR A 82 3.69 -19.95 -4.40
CA TYR A 82 3.57 -18.50 -4.29
C TYR A 82 3.46 -18.01 -2.85
N ILE A 83 3.93 -16.78 -2.63
CA ILE A 83 3.79 -16.07 -1.36
C ILE A 83 3.20 -14.67 -1.58
N LYS A 84 2.29 -14.26 -0.69
CA LYS A 84 1.84 -12.85 -0.60
C LYS A 84 2.91 -12.01 0.08
N ILE A 85 3.21 -10.86 -0.49
CA ILE A 85 4.13 -9.84 0.03
C ILE A 85 3.45 -8.47 -0.02
N SER A 86 4.03 -7.49 0.67
CA SER A 86 3.63 -6.09 0.57
C SER A 86 4.87 -5.20 0.74
N PHE A 87 5.20 -4.41 -0.27
CA PHE A 87 6.23 -3.39 -0.20
C PHE A 87 5.67 -2.01 0.15
N LEU A 88 4.58 -1.94 0.92
CA LEU A 88 3.95 -0.67 1.30
C LEU A 88 4.20 -0.39 2.78
N GLY A 89 4.94 0.67 3.10
CA GLY A 89 5.42 0.97 4.46
C GLY A 89 6.71 0.23 4.81
N ILE A 90 7.37 0.68 5.88
CA ILE A 90 8.70 0.17 6.28
C ILE A 90 8.57 -1.25 6.81
N GLU A 91 7.64 -1.49 7.73
CA GLU A 91 7.50 -2.79 8.41
C GLU A 91 7.16 -3.91 7.44
N ASP A 92 6.18 -3.67 6.56
CA ASP A 92 5.73 -4.66 5.57
C ASP A 92 6.79 -4.90 4.48
N THR A 93 7.51 -3.85 4.06
CA THR A 93 8.67 -3.99 3.17
C THR A 93 9.73 -4.90 3.80
N ALA A 94 10.13 -4.63 5.03
CA ALA A 94 11.14 -5.44 5.73
C ALA A 94 10.67 -6.89 5.93
N ALA A 95 9.42 -7.10 6.34
CA ALA A 95 8.83 -8.43 6.49
C ALA A 95 8.80 -9.20 5.16
N SER A 96 8.49 -8.51 4.05
CA SER A 96 8.46 -9.10 2.72
C SER A 96 9.84 -9.53 2.25
N LEU A 97 10.87 -8.70 2.44
CA LEU A 97 12.26 -9.03 2.10
C LEU A 97 12.72 -10.28 2.89
N ARG A 98 12.44 -10.35 4.19
CA ARG A 98 12.72 -11.54 5.02
C ARG A 98 12.01 -12.79 4.52
N LYS A 99 10.72 -12.66 4.21
CA LYS A 99 9.89 -13.78 3.72
C LYS A 99 10.42 -14.33 2.39
N ILE A 100 10.85 -13.45 1.49
CA ILE A 100 11.45 -13.83 0.21
C ILE A 100 12.77 -14.56 0.45
N ALA A 101 13.66 -14.01 1.28
CA ALA A 101 14.95 -14.64 1.60
C ALA A 101 14.76 -16.05 2.20
N ALA A 102 13.84 -16.19 3.18
CA ALA A 102 13.52 -17.46 3.80
C ALA A 102 12.93 -18.48 2.79
N ALA A 103 12.06 -18.03 1.88
CA ALA A 103 11.45 -18.89 0.86
C ALA A 103 12.46 -19.37 -0.20
N MET A 104 13.49 -18.57 -0.49
CA MET A 104 14.55 -18.94 -1.42
C MET A 104 15.54 -19.95 -0.83
N GLY A 105 15.71 -19.95 0.50
CA GLY A 105 16.45 -20.95 1.27
C GLY A 105 17.98 -20.79 1.24
N ASP A 106 18.47 -19.56 1.11
CA ASP A 106 19.90 -19.23 1.02
C ASP A 106 20.33 -18.36 2.21
N GLU A 107 21.27 -18.86 3.03
CA GLU A 107 21.78 -18.14 4.21
C GLU A 107 22.46 -16.81 3.85
N VAL A 108 23.13 -16.74 2.71
CA VAL A 108 23.76 -15.50 2.22
C VAL A 108 22.67 -14.48 1.85
N MET A 109 21.57 -14.94 1.24
CA MET A 109 20.43 -14.09 0.92
C MET A 109 19.73 -13.56 2.17
N ILE A 110 19.59 -14.39 3.21
CA ILE A 110 19.04 -13.97 4.50
C ILE A 110 19.93 -12.90 5.15
N TYR A 111 21.25 -13.12 5.17
CA TYR A 111 22.20 -12.13 5.68
C TYR A 111 22.11 -10.80 4.93
N LYS A 112 22.11 -10.83 3.60
CA LYS A 112 21.99 -9.63 2.76
C LYS A 112 20.64 -8.92 2.93
N ALA A 113 19.57 -9.66 3.15
CA ALA A 113 18.25 -9.08 3.44
C ALA A 113 18.29 -8.27 4.74
N GLU A 114 18.86 -8.81 5.81
CA GLU A 114 18.98 -8.08 7.09
C GLU A 114 19.93 -6.87 6.98
N GLU A 115 21.02 -6.99 6.23
CA GLU A 115 21.93 -5.86 5.96
C GLU A 115 21.20 -4.72 5.23
N LEU A 116 20.47 -5.05 4.16
CA LEU A 116 19.64 -4.10 3.40
C LEU A 116 18.58 -3.46 4.30
N ILE A 117 17.82 -4.25 5.05
CA ILE A 117 16.77 -3.75 5.94
C ILE A 117 17.36 -2.81 6.99
N THR A 118 18.45 -3.21 7.63
CA THR A 118 19.08 -2.38 8.67
C THR A 118 19.53 -1.03 8.11
N ARG A 119 20.19 -1.05 6.95
CA ARG A 119 20.67 0.16 6.27
C ARG A 119 19.51 1.08 5.88
N GLU A 120 18.49 0.53 5.21
CA GLU A 120 17.38 1.34 4.71
C GLU A 120 16.47 1.84 5.83
N THR A 121 16.19 1.03 6.86
CA THR A 121 15.45 1.46 8.05
C THR A 121 16.18 2.63 8.73
N ALA A 122 17.48 2.52 8.97
CA ALA A 122 18.26 3.59 9.59
C ALA A 122 18.23 4.89 8.76
N ARG A 123 18.22 4.77 7.42
CA ARG A 123 18.16 5.92 6.51
C ARG A 123 16.85 6.70 6.65
N VAL A 124 15.73 6.01 6.84
CA VAL A 124 14.39 6.65 6.83
C VAL A 124 13.81 6.93 8.22
N GLU A 125 14.35 6.30 9.27
CA GLU A 125 13.81 6.36 10.64
C GLU A 125 13.61 7.79 11.15
N SER A 126 14.64 8.64 11.03
CA SER A 126 14.58 10.02 11.51
C SER A 126 13.55 10.87 10.73
N ILE A 127 13.38 10.57 9.44
CA ILE A 127 12.45 11.28 8.56
C ILE A 127 11.02 10.94 8.93
N ILE A 128 10.71 9.64 9.05
CA ILE A 128 9.38 9.16 9.46
C ILE A 128 9.03 9.65 10.85
N LYS A 129 9.98 9.63 11.80
CA LYS A 129 9.77 10.20 13.14
C LYS A 129 9.38 11.69 13.07
N GLY A 130 10.07 12.48 12.25
CA GLY A 130 9.75 13.89 12.05
C GLY A 130 8.34 14.12 11.48
N TYR A 131 7.87 13.26 10.56
CA TYR A 131 6.49 13.32 10.08
C TYR A 131 5.48 12.86 11.13
N ARG A 132 5.80 11.81 11.88
CA ARG A 132 4.95 11.28 12.96
C ARG A 132 4.60 12.34 14.00
N GLU A 133 5.59 13.12 14.41
CA GLU A 133 5.40 14.23 15.37
C GLU A 133 4.47 15.31 14.81
N LYS A 134 4.58 15.64 13.51
CA LYS A 134 3.77 16.67 12.84
C LYS A 134 2.35 16.21 12.51
N LEU A 135 2.16 14.90 12.35
CA LEU A 135 0.89 14.27 11.99
C LEU A 135 0.10 13.74 13.19
N ALA A 136 0.65 13.88 14.41
CA ALA A 136 0.00 13.44 15.64
C ALA A 136 -1.43 13.99 15.79
N GLY A 137 -2.36 13.10 16.12
CA GLY A 137 -3.78 13.43 16.30
C GLY A 137 -4.58 13.63 15.01
N LYS A 138 -3.95 13.47 13.82
CA LYS A 138 -4.68 13.39 12.56
C LYS A 138 -5.36 12.03 12.44
N LYS A 139 -6.45 12.02 11.69
CA LYS A 139 -7.34 10.87 11.51
C LYS A 139 -7.56 10.61 10.03
N ALA A 140 -7.47 9.35 9.61
CA ALA A 140 -7.66 8.93 8.24
C ALA A 140 -8.92 8.09 8.05
N ALA A 141 -9.58 8.31 6.92
CA ALA A 141 -10.52 7.39 6.32
C ALA A 141 -9.86 6.70 5.12
N ILE A 142 -10.06 5.40 4.98
CA ILE A 142 -9.57 4.60 3.86
C ILE A 142 -10.76 4.14 3.03
N TYR A 143 -10.74 4.33 1.72
CA TYR A 143 -11.68 3.67 0.81
C TYR A 143 -10.97 3.20 -0.47
N VAL A 144 -10.81 1.89 -0.62
CA VAL A 144 -10.02 1.29 -1.71
C VAL A 144 -10.68 0.04 -2.30
N GLY A 145 -10.14 -0.46 -3.42
CA GLY A 145 -10.69 -1.64 -4.08
C GLY A 145 -10.72 -2.90 -3.20
N GLY A 146 -9.55 -3.46 -2.85
CA GLY A 146 -9.45 -4.74 -2.13
C GLY A 146 -8.96 -4.60 -0.68
N GLY A 147 -9.33 -5.55 0.17
CA GLY A 147 -8.99 -5.56 1.60
C GLY A 147 -7.48 -5.65 1.88
N PHE A 148 -6.72 -6.38 1.07
CA PHE A 148 -5.25 -6.43 1.21
C PHE A 148 -4.58 -5.05 1.13
N LYS A 149 -5.06 -4.17 0.25
CA LYS A 149 -4.55 -2.79 0.16
C LYS A 149 -4.98 -1.98 1.39
N ALA A 150 -6.22 -2.13 1.84
CA ALA A 150 -6.69 -1.47 3.05
C ALA A 150 -5.83 -1.84 4.27
N ILE A 151 -5.50 -3.12 4.44
CA ILE A 151 -4.60 -3.61 5.50
C ILE A 151 -3.23 -2.91 5.46
N SER A 152 -2.64 -2.78 4.26
CA SER A 152 -1.35 -2.10 4.08
C SER A 152 -1.44 -0.61 4.44
N LEU A 153 -2.53 0.05 4.06
CA LEU A 153 -2.78 1.46 4.40
C LEU A 153 -2.98 1.69 5.90
N ILE A 154 -3.66 0.78 6.61
CA ILE A 154 -3.81 0.87 8.08
C ILE A 154 -2.43 0.95 8.75
N LYS A 155 -1.52 0.06 8.34
CA LYS A 155 -0.16 0.01 8.89
C LYS A 155 0.64 1.26 8.53
N GLN A 156 0.60 1.70 7.26
CA GLN A 156 1.30 2.91 6.82
C GLN A 156 0.85 4.16 7.58
N PHE A 157 -0.45 4.35 7.82
CA PHE A 157 -0.94 5.48 8.63
C PHE A 157 -0.49 5.39 10.08
N ARG A 158 -0.55 4.20 10.68
CA ARG A 158 -0.05 3.97 12.04
C ARG A 158 1.46 4.25 12.17
N GLU A 159 2.23 3.94 11.13
CA GLU A 159 3.67 4.20 11.06
C GLU A 159 3.98 5.70 11.14
N ILE A 160 3.15 6.54 10.51
CA ILE A 160 3.25 8.00 10.54
C ILE A 160 2.37 8.67 11.61
N GLY A 161 1.84 7.90 12.57
CA GLY A 161 1.13 8.43 13.74
C GLY A 161 -0.27 8.97 13.46
N ILE A 162 -0.94 8.47 12.42
CA ILE A 162 -2.32 8.81 12.07
C ILE A 162 -3.25 7.66 12.45
N ASP A 163 -4.32 8.00 13.16
CA ASP A 163 -5.34 7.03 13.55
C ASP A 163 -6.29 6.77 12.38
N VAL A 164 -6.51 5.50 12.04
CA VAL A 164 -7.50 5.12 11.03
C VAL A 164 -8.85 4.95 11.72
N VAL A 165 -9.80 5.81 11.37
CA VAL A 165 -11.12 5.85 12.04
C VAL A 165 -12.26 5.27 11.20
N MET A 166 -12.02 5.12 9.90
CA MET A 166 -12.96 4.50 8.97
C MET A 166 -12.22 3.78 7.85
N ILE A 167 -12.71 2.61 7.49
CA ILE A 167 -12.20 1.78 6.41
C ILE A 167 -13.38 1.30 5.59
N GLY A 168 -13.29 1.46 4.29
CA GLY A 168 -14.20 0.83 3.34
C GLY A 168 -13.44 0.14 2.23
N THR A 169 -14.01 -0.96 1.74
CA THR A 169 -13.49 -1.66 0.57
C THR A 169 -14.60 -2.00 -0.43
N GLN A 170 -14.26 -2.17 -1.71
CA GLN A 170 -15.23 -2.52 -2.77
C GLN A 170 -15.34 -4.03 -3.00
N THR A 171 -14.24 -4.75 -2.80
CA THR A 171 -14.10 -6.17 -3.19
C THR A 171 -13.35 -6.97 -2.12
N GLY A 172 -13.44 -6.53 -0.86
CA GLY A 172 -12.85 -7.20 0.29
C GLY A 172 -13.40 -8.60 0.51
N ARG A 173 -12.56 -9.51 1.01
CA ARG A 173 -12.95 -10.89 1.37
C ARG A 173 -13.07 -11.04 2.88
N GLN A 174 -13.82 -12.04 3.34
CA GLN A 174 -14.02 -12.31 4.77
C GLN A 174 -12.70 -12.38 5.55
N GLU A 175 -11.71 -13.14 5.07
CA GLU A 175 -10.40 -13.27 5.72
C GLU A 175 -9.66 -11.92 5.86
N GLU A 176 -9.87 -11.01 4.90
CA GLU A 176 -9.29 -9.68 4.93
C GLU A 176 -10.04 -8.80 5.94
N TYR A 177 -11.36 -8.90 6.02
CA TYR A 177 -12.16 -8.22 7.05
C TYR A 177 -11.82 -8.70 8.46
N ASP A 178 -11.59 -10.00 8.65
CA ASP A 178 -11.14 -10.54 9.94
C ASP A 178 -9.77 -9.95 10.32
N THR A 179 -8.87 -9.82 9.35
CA THR A 179 -7.56 -9.18 9.56
C THR A 179 -7.69 -7.69 9.86
N ILE A 180 -8.54 -6.97 9.12
CA ILE A 180 -8.82 -5.55 9.36
C ILE A 180 -9.36 -5.37 10.78
N ASN A 181 -10.33 -6.17 11.19
CA ASN A 181 -10.95 -6.10 12.51
C ASN A 181 -9.94 -6.32 13.66
N ASN A 182 -8.94 -7.18 13.45
CA ASN A 182 -7.87 -7.39 14.42
C ASN A 182 -6.81 -6.27 14.43
N LEU A 183 -6.70 -5.52 13.34
CA LEU A 183 -5.70 -4.46 13.21
C LEU A 183 -6.17 -3.11 13.72
N VAL A 184 -7.48 -2.83 13.67
CA VAL A 184 -8.03 -1.50 13.96
C VAL A 184 -8.41 -1.33 15.42
N ASP A 185 -8.49 -0.08 15.86
CA ASP A 185 -8.91 0.25 17.21
C ASP A 185 -10.43 0.16 17.37
N ASN A 186 -10.88 -0.11 18.59
CA ASN A 186 -12.30 -0.15 18.94
C ASN A 186 -13.00 1.17 18.54
N GLY A 187 -14.12 1.05 17.83
CA GLY A 187 -14.89 2.20 17.36
C GLY A 187 -14.54 2.67 15.95
N THR A 188 -13.55 2.06 15.29
CA THR A 188 -13.31 2.19 13.85
C THR A 188 -14.51 1.65 13.08
N VAL A 189 -14.99 2.40 12.08
CA VAL A 189 -16.09 1.94 11.21
C VAL A 189 -15.52 1.17 10.03
N ILE A 190 -16.03 -0.04 9.79
CA ILE A 190 -15.67 -0.88 8.65
C ILE A 190 -16.88 -0.99 7.74
N LEU A 191 -16.71 -0.69 6.45
CA LEU A 191 -17.76 -0.69 5.43
C LEU A 191 -17.39 -1.62 4.28
N ASP A 192 -18.37 -2.37 3.79
CA ASP A 192 -18.27 -3.20 2.59
C ASP A 192 -19.12 -2.57 1.48
N ASP A 193 -18.52 -2.38 0.32
CA ASP A 193 -19.11 -1.76 -0.88
C ASP A 193 -19.90 -0.46 -0.61
N ALA A 194 -19.31 0.41 0.21
CA ALA A 194 -19.95 1.63 0.68
C ALA A 194 -20.31 2.57 -0.47
N ASN A 195 -21.49 3.18 -0.37
CA ASN A 195 -21.89 4.26 -1.27
C ASN A 195 -21.40 5.65 -0.75
N PRO A 196 -21.40 6.70 -1.60
CA PRO A 196 -20.90 8.01 -1.20
C PRO A 196 -21.58 8.64 0.03
N ALA A 197 -22.88 8.39 0.25
CA ALA A 197 -23.60 8.96 1.39
C ALA A 197 -23.19 8.29 2.72
N GLU A 198 -22.90 6.99 2.69
CA GLU A 198 -22.33 6.28 3.84
C GLU A 198 -20.91 6.77 4.13
N LEU A 199 -20.10 6.93 3.09
CA LEU A 199 -18.75 7.46 3.23
C LEU A 199 -18.76 8.85 3.88
N GLU A 200 -19.57 9.77 3.35
CA GLU A 200 -19.76 11.11 3.90
C GLU A 200 -20.16 11.06 5.38
N LYS A 201 -21.23 10.33 5.69
CA LYS A 201 -21.76 10.23 7.05
C LYS A 201 -20.69 9.78 8.04
N PHE A 202 -20.02 8.68 7.77
CA PHE A 202 -19.08 8.09 8.72
C PHE A 202 -17.74 8.84 8.78
N MET A 203 -17.27 9.44 7.68
CA MET A 203 -16.10 10.32 7.72
C MET A 203 -16.35 11.54 8.62
N MET A 204 -17.52 12.17 8.49
CA MET A 204 -17.90 13.32 9.29
C MET A 204 -18.10 12.94 10.77
N GLU A 205 -18.85 11.86 11.04
CA GLU A 205 -19.10 11.38 12.41
C GLU A 205 -17.81 11.03 13.16
N LYS A 206 -16.82 10.46 12.46
CA LYS A 206 -15.54 10.05 13.06
C LYS A 206 -14.48 11.15 13.08
N GLY A 207 -14.76 12.31 12.47
CA GLY A 207 -13.83 13.43 12.39
C GLY A 207 -12.58 13.09 11.58
N ALA A 208 -12.73 12.45 10.43
CA ALA A 208 -11.62 12.20 9.51
C ALA A 208 -11.05 13.53 9.00
N HIS A 209 -9.72 13.63 8.93
CA HIS A 209 -9.02 14.79 8.39
C HIS A 209 -8.60 14.57 6.93
N LEU A 210 -8.44 13.30 6.54
CA LEU A 210 -8.02 12.90 5.20
C LEU A 210 -8.76 11.65 4.75
N LEU A 211 -9.03 11.57 3.45
CA LEU A 211 -9.49 10.37 2.77
C LEU A 211 -8.39 9.87 1.83
N VAL A 212 -8.00 8.61 1.97
CA VAL A 212 -7.18 7.92 0.95
C VAL A 212 -8.08 7.02 0.10
N GLY A 213 -7.91 7.09 -1.21
CA GLY A 213 -8.69 6.27 -2.12
C GLY A 213 -8.26 6.40 -3.57
N GLY A 214 -9.23 6.29 -4.48
CA GLY A 214 -9.02 6.53 -5.91
C GLY A 214 -9.57 7.89 -6.36
N VAL A 215 -9.26 8.25 -7.60
CA VAL A 215 -9.71 9.49 -8.25
C VAL A 215 -11.21 9.79 -8.13
N LYS A 216 -12.06 8.77 -7.96
CA LYS A 216 -13.52 8.91 -7.84
C LYS A 216 -13.94 9.52 -6.51
N GLU A 217 -13.18 9.29 -5.44
CA GLU A 217 -13.48 9.78 -4.09
C GLU A 217 -12.92 11.19 -3.84
N ARG A 218 -11.97 11.64 -4.68
CA ARG A 218 -11.33 12.96 -4.56
C ARG A 218 -12.33 14.13 -4.49
N PRO A 219 -13.35 14.23 -5.37
CA PRO A 219 -14.31 15.32 -5.29
C PRO A 219 -15.14 15.31 -4.01
N LEU A 220 -15.43 14.12 -3.46
CA LEU A 220 -16.16 14.00 -2.19
C LEU A 220 -15.32 14.56 -1.04
N ALA A 221 -14.07 14.13 -0.91
CA ALA A 221 -13.16 14.61 0.13
C ALA A 221 -13.04 16.15 0.12
N TYR A 222 -12.81 16.74 -1.05
CA TYR A 222 -12.66 18.19 -1.17
C TYR A 222 -13.95 18.96 -0.88
N LYS A 223 -15.12 18.43 -1.26
CA LYS A 223 -16.42 19.04 -0.91
C LYS A 223 -16.66 19.05 0.61
N LEU A 224 -16.14 18.06 1.32
CA LEU A 224 -16.20 17.95 2.77
C LEU A 224 -15.09 18.74 3.48
N GLY A 225 -14.24 19.46 2.74
CA GLY A 225 -13.11 20.20 3.31
C GLY A 225 -12.03 19.29 3.89
N MET A 226 -11.93 18.05 3.42
CA MET A 226 -10.95 17.06 3.86
C MET A 226 -9.80 16.94 2.85
N ALA A 227 -8.61 16.60 3.36
CA ALA A 227 -7.48 16.23 2.54
C ALA A 227 -7.76 14.94 1.74
N PHE A 228 -7.09 14.79 0.60
CA PHE A 228 -7.21 13.60 -0.23
C PHE A 228 -5.85 13.09 -0.69
N ILE A 229 -5.66 11.77 -0.64
CA ILE A 229 -4.46 11.08 -1.13
C ILE A 229 -4.87 10.00 -2.14
N ASP A 230 -4.25 10.01 -3.33
CA ASP A 230 -4.45 8.95 -4.32
C ASP A 230 -3.42 7.84 -4.14
N HIS A 231 -3.85 6.70 -3.59
CA HIS A 231 -2.99 5.52 -3.44
C HIS A 231 -3.23 4.48 -4.57
N ASN A 232 -3.91 4.88 -5.64
CA ASN A 232 -4.23 3.97 -6.73
C ASN A 232 -3.35 4.22 -7.94
N HIS A 233 -3.62 5.27 -8.71
CA HIS A 233 -3.07 5.41 -10.06
C HIS A 233 -2.63 6.82 -10.40
N ASP A 234 -3.23 7.86 -9.82
CA ASP A 234 -2.94 9.25 -10.16
C ASP A 234 -1.94 9.86 -9.17
N ARG A 235 -0.77 9.22 -9.06
CA ARG A 235 0.31 9.59 -8.14
C ARG A 235 1.61 9.83 -8.90
N LYS A 236 2.41 10.78 -8.39
CA LYS A 236 3.65 11.25 -9.01
C LYS A 236 4.89 10.54 -8.49
N HIS A 237 4.82 10.05 -7.26
CA HIS A 237 5.94 9.45 -6.55
C HIS A 237 5.67 7.96 -6.29
N PRO A 238 6.72 7.13 -6.27
CA PRO A 238 6.58 5.74 -5.85
C PRO A 238 6.19 5.71 -4.37
N LEU A 239 5.30 4.79 -4.00
CA LEU A 239 4.92 4.49 -2.61
C LEU A 239 5.41 3.10 -2.16
N SER A 240 6.09 2.35 -3.04
CA SER A 240 6.71 1.07 -2.70
C SER A 240 8.10 1.23 -2.08
N GLY A 241 8.42 0.36 -1.13
CA GLY A 241 9.71 0.28 -0.46
C GLY A 241 9.92 1.35 0.62
N PHE A 242 11.15 1.39 1.15
CA PHE A 242 11.54 2.38 2.16
C PHE A 242 11.44 3.83 1.65
N GLU A 243 11.83 4.07 0.39
CA GLU A 243 11.64 5.38 -0.25
C GLU A 243 10.15 5.72 -0.43
N GLY A 244 9.34 4.72 -0.78
CA GLY A 244 7.90 4.88 -0.87
C GLY A 244 7.23 5.28 0.43
N ALA A 245 7.68 4.73 1.56
CA ALA A 245 7.18 5.13 2.88
C ALA A 245 7.47 6.61 3.19
N VAL A 246 8.65 7.12 2.82
CA VAL A 246 8.99 8.54 2.98
C VAL A 246 8.11 9.41 2.07
N ASN A 247 7.96 9.04 0.81
CA ASN A 247 7.11 9.77 -0.14
C ASN A 247 5.66 9.82 0.33
N PHE A 248 5.14 8.70 0.85
CA PHE A 248 3.79 8.65 1.42
C PHE A 248 3.65 9.60 2.62
N ALA A 249 4.60 9.59 3.55
CA ALA A 249 4.59 10.47 4.71
C ALA A 249 4.62 11.96 4.32
N GLU A 250 5.45 12.31 3.33
CA GLU A 250 5.56 13.66 2.79
C GLU A 250 4.27 14.11 2.07
N GLU A 251 3.66 13.25 1.25
CA GLU A 251 2.42 13.55 0.56
C GLU A 251 1.26 13.76 1.55
N VAL A 252 1.18 12.90 2.56
CA VAL A 252 0.19 13.02 3.64
C VAL A 252 0.40 14.33 4.40
N TYR A 253 1.63 14.65 4.81
CA TYR A 253 1.94 15.89 5.52
C TYR A 253 1.61 17.13 4.69
N SER A 254 2.11 17.21 3.46
CA SER A 254 1.89 18.36 2.59
C SER A 254 0.42 18.61 2.30
N THR A 255 -0.39 17.55 2.23
CA THR A 255 -1.82 17.65 1.98
C THR A 255 -2.59 18.00 3.25
N VAL A 256 -2.44 17.25 4.34
CA VAL A 256 -3.23 17.42 5.58
C VAL A 256 -2.88 18.69 6.32
N CYS A 257 -1.61 19.10 6.30
CA CYS A 257 -1.13 20.30 6.97
C CYS A 257 -1.09 21.53 6.03
N SER A 258 -1.70 21.45 4.85
CA SER A 258 -1.75 22.57 3.90
C SER A 258 -2.45 23.79 4.51
N PRO A 259 -1.93 25.01 4.31
CA PRO A 259 -2.56 26.24 4.79
C PRO A 259 -3.90 26.53 4.09
N VAL A 260 -4.23 25.82 3.01
CA VAL A 260 -5.51 25.96 2.30
C VAL A 260 -6.70 25.72 3.24
N TRP A 261 -6.57 24.79 4.19
CA TRP A 261 -7.65 24.44 5.14
C TRP A 261 -8.01 25.60 6.08
N ASN A 262 -7.07 26.49 6.39
CA ASN A 262 -7.33 27.69 7.20
C ASN A 262 -8.24 28.68 6.48
N SER A 263 -8.28 28.66 5.14
CA SER A 263 -9.13 29.56 4.35
C SER A 263 -10.59 29.09 4.36
N LEU A 264 -10.82 27.78 4.42
CA LEU A 264 -12.17 27.22 4.51
C LEU A 264 -12.82 27.51 5.87
N MET A 265 -12.06 27.44 6.97
CA MET A 265 -12.57 27.77 8.31
C MET A 265 -12.97 29.25 8.45
N LYS A 266 -12.31 30.16 7.74
CA LYS A 266 -12.64 31.60 7.77
C LYS A 266 -13.97 31.90 7.09
N THR A 267 -14.31 31.17 6.03
CA THR A 267 -15.57 31.37 5.29
C THR A 267 -16.78 30.93 6.11
N SER A 268 -16.65 29.90 6.95
CA SER A 268 -17.73 29.39 7.81
C SER A 268 -18.10 30.36 8.95
N ILE A 269 -17.14 31.16 9.43
CA ILE A 269 -17.35 32.12 10.53
C ILE A 269 -17.93 33.46 10.01
N GLY A 270 -17.74 33.77 8.72
CA GLY A 270 -18.27 34.99 8.08
C GLY A 270 -19.75 34.94 7.71
N SER A 271 -20.39 33.76 7.73
CA SER A 271 -21.80 33.59 7.34
C SER A 271 -22.81 33.62 8.49
N GLU A 272 -22.38 33.77 9.74
CA GLU A 272 -23.27 33.81 10.93
C GLU A 272 -23.51 35.23 11.48
N VAL A 273 -23.03 36.31 10.83
CA VAL A 273 -23.10 37.68 11.40
C VAL A 273 -23.90 38.69 10.57
N GLU A 274 -24.52 38.32 9.45
CA GLU A 274 -25.40 39.23 8.69
C GLU A 274 -26.81 38.65 8.56
N GLY A 275 -27.60 38.81 9.62
CA GLY A 275 -28.98 38.34 9.66
C GLY A 275 -29.77 38.82 10.88
N ASP A 276 -29.58 40.07 11.31
CA ASP A 276 -30.57 40.81 12.09
C ASP A 276 -30.29 42.31 11.95
N GLY A 277 -31.15 42.99 11.20
CA GLY A 277 -31.10 44.43 10.91
C GLY A 277 -32.31 44.85 10.10
#